data_AF-A0A914V164-F1
#
_entry.id   AF-A0A914V164-F1
#
_cell.length_a   1.000
_cell.length_b   1.000
_cell.length_c   1.000
_cell.angle_alpha   90.00
_cell.angle_beta   90.00
_cell.angle_gamma   90.00
#
_symmetry.space_group_name_H-M   'P 1'
#
loop_
_entity.id
_entity.type
_entity.pdbx_description
1 polymer ?
#
loop_
_entity_poly.entity_id
_entity_poly.type
_entity_poly.pdbx_seq_one_letter_code
_entity_poly.pdbx_strand_id
1 'polypeptide(L)'
;MAQINLGRFFSLPNLLKPLQLLFGILAMICVGAADVKPSGVGLIWFTLIGAMVLTLIAVIVFALELEQAIIPGRCISWPIVECAYTLVFAIFNFISVWLCVAGAEFPRSDINNQAAFTAAGFFIFANFLAYGFDFFLFLRIWMLENSGAFPSGHPGAMAGHPPSYGSP
;
A
#
# COMPACT_ATOMS: atom_id res chain seq x y z
N MET A 1 -0.99 -23.33 17.28
CA MET A 1 -1.76 -23.44 16.02
C MET A 1 -2.19 -22.04 15.63
N ALA A 2 -1.65 -21.48 14.56
CA ALA A 2 -2.02 -20.14 14.11
C ALA A 2 -3.42 -20.20 13.50
N GLN A 3 -4.41 -19.63 14.19
CA GLN A 3 -5.76 -19.49 13.63
C GLN A 3 -5.74 -18.31 12.67
N ILE A 4 -5.81 -18.61 11.37
CA ILE A 4 -5.91 -17.60 10.31
C ILE A 4 -7.31 -16.97 10.41
N ASN A 5 -7.39 -15.78 11.02
CA ASN A 5 -8.64 -15.02 11.12
C ASN A 5 -9.01 -14.38 9.78
N LEU A 6 -9.59 -15.18 8.87
CA LEU A 6 -10.08 -14.77 7.54
C LEU A 6 -11.09 -13.60 7.60
N GLY A 7 -11.88 -13.47 8.68
CA GLY A 7 -12.82 -12.36 8.86
C GLY A 7 -12.14 -10.99 8.95
N ARG A 8 -10.88 -10.94 9.41
CA ARG A 8 -10.10 -9.71 9.60
C ARG A 8 -9.41 -9.23 8.31
N PHE A 9 -9.36 -10.07 7.27
CA PHE A 9 -8.92 -9.69 5.91
C PHE A 9 -9.97 -8.85 5.16
N PHE A 10 -11.25 -9.02 5.50
CA PHE A 10 -12.35 -8.26 4.89
C PHE A 10 -12.73 -7.00 5.67
N SER A 11 -12.14 -6.78 6.85
CA SER A 11 -12.25 -5.50 7.58
C SER A 11 -11.28 -4.48 6.98
N LEU A 12 -11.79 -3.32 6.57
CA LEU A 12 -10.97 -2.13 6.30
C LEU A 12 -10.10 -1.86 7.54
N PRO A 13 -8.77 -1.79 7.45
CA PRO A 13 -7.94 -1.45 6.27
C PRO A 13 -7.29 -2.63 5.53
N ASN A 14 -7.43 -3.87 5.99
CA ASN A 14 -6.66 -5.01 5.46
C ASN A 14 -7.07 -5.44 4.04
N LEU A 15 -8.27 -5.05 3.58
CA LEU A 15 -8.76 -5.33 2.22
C LEU A 15 -8.01 -4.52 1.15
N LEU A 16 -7.37 -3.40 1.50
CA LEU A 16 -6.65 -2.55 0.55
C LEU A 16 -5.32 -3.17 0.09
N LYS A 17 -4.66 -3.94 0.95
CA LYS A 17 -3.39 -4.61 0.66
C LYS A 17 -3.47 -5.66 -0.47
N PRO A 18 -4.42 -6.62 -0.49
CA PRO A 18 -4.58 -7.54 -1.62
C PRO A 18 -5.02 -6.82 -2.90
N LEU A 19 -5.77 -5.72 -2.77
CA LEU A 19 -6.17 -4.90 -3.92
C LEU A 19 -4.97 -4.16 -4.54
N GLN A 20 -4.06 -3.61 -3.72
CA GLN A 20 -2.78 -3.03 -4.16
C GLN A 20 -1.89 -4.06 -4.84
N LEU A 21 -1.80 -5.28 -4.29
CA LEU A 21 -1.08 -6.39 -4.92
C LEU A 21 -1.66 -6.72 -6.30
N LEU A 22 -2.99 -6.77 -6.42
CA LEU A 22 -3.66 -7.06 -7.68
C LEU A 22 -3.39 -5.97 -8.73
N PHE A 23 -3.52 -4.69 -8.36
CA PHE A 23 -3.20 -3.58 -9.26
C PHE A 23 -1.72 -3.54 -9.64
N GLY A 24 -0.82 -3.86 -8.71
CA GLY A 24 0.62 -3.97 -8.98
C GLY A 24 0.95 -5.07 -9.99
N ILE A 25 0.32 -6.25 -9.89
CA ILE A 25 0.52 -7.36 -10.83
C ILE A 25 -0.01 -6.98 -12.22
N LEU A 26 -1.21 -6.38 -12.31
CA LEU A 26 -1.77 -5.94 -13.59
C LEU A 26 -0.88 -4.89 -14.25
N ALA A 27 -0.36 -3.92 -13.48
CA ALA A 27 0.59 -2.94 -13.97
C ALA A 27 1.88 -3.60 -14.49
N MET A 28 2.42 -4.59 -13.79
CA MET A 28 3.61 -5.35 -14.23
C MET A 28 3.38 -6.09 -15.54
N ILE A 29 2.21 -6.72 -15.71
CA ILE A 29 1.86 -7.40 -16.97
C ILE A 29 1.75 -6.38 -18.11
N CYS A 30 1.09 -5.24 -17.88
CA CYS A 30 0.95 -4.19 -18.89
C CYS A 30 2.31 -3.58 -19.30
N VAL A 31 3.19 -3.29 -18.34
CA VAL A 31 4.54 -2.78 -18.63
C VAL A 31 5.42 -3.84 -19.28
N GLY A 32 5.27 -5.11 -18.89
CA GLY A 32 6.00 -6.24 -19.46
C GLY A 32 5.60 -6.58 -20.90
N ALA A 33 4.34 -6.33 -21.26
CA ALA A 33 3.81 -6.56 -22.61
C ALA A 33 4.32 -5.55 -23.66
N ALA A 34 4.99 -4.47 -23.26
CA ALA A 34 5.57 -3.51 -24.18
C ALA A 34 6.94 -3.99 -24.71
N ASP A 35 7.04 -4.11 -26.05
CA ASP A 35 8.25 -4.54 -26.73
C ASP A 35 9.34 -3.46 -26.68
N VAL A 36 8.94 -2.19 -26.87
CA VAL A 36 9.84 -1.04 -26.81
C VAL A 36 9.79 -0.41 -25.43
N LYS A 37 10.94 -0.34 -24.77
CA LYS A 37 11.08 0.18 -23.39
C LYS A 37 11.75 1.56 -23.42
N PRO A 38 11.00 2.66 -23.18
CA PRO A 38 11.56 4.00 -23.12
C PRO A 38 12.48 4.18 -21.91
N SER A 39 13.29 5.24 -21.94
CA SER A 39 14.12 5.63 -20.79
C SER A 39 13.23 5.96 -19.59
N GLY A 40 13.53 5.36 -18.43
CA GLY A 40 12.75 5.53 -17.18
C GLY A 40 11.95 4.30 -16.74
N VAL A 41 11.81 3.28 -17.60
CA VAL A 41 11.13 2.01 -17.25
C VAL A 41 11.76 1.33 -16.02
N GLY A 42 13.07 1.46 -15.82
CA GLY A 42 13.73 0.90 -14.63
C GLY A 42 13.16 1.41 -13.29
N LEU A 43 12.75 2.68 -13.22
CA LEU A 43 12.16 3.25 -12.01
C LEU A 43 10.73 2.73 -11.77
N ILE A 44 9.98 2.47 -12.85
CA ILE A 44 8.65 1.86 -12.78
C ILE A 44 8.75 0.44 -12.20
N TRP A 45 9.68 -0.39 -12.71
CA TRP A 45 9.90 -1.74 -12.20
C TRP A 45 10.40 -1.74 -10.74
N PHE A 46 11.32 -0.85 -10.40
CA PHE A 46 11.79 -0.70 -9.02
C PHE A 46 10.65 -0.35 -8.07
N THR A 47 9.79 0.60 -8.47
CA THR A 47 8.63 1.03 -7.69
C THR A 47 7.63 -0.12 -7.52
N LEU A 48 7.27 -0.81 -8.60
CA LEU A 48 6.29 -1.91 -8.57
C LEU A 48 6.78 -3.10 -7.73
N ILE A 49 8.04 -3.52 -7.91
CA ILE A 49 8.61 -4.62 -7.12
C ILE A 49 8.75 -4.22 -5.66
N GLY A 50 9.28 -3.02 -5.38
CA GLY A 50 9.43 -2.51 -4.02
C GLY A 50 8.09 -2.40 -3.29
N ALA A 51 7.06 -1.89 -4.00
CA ALA A 51 5.70 -1.76 -3.50
C ALA A 51 5.10 -3.14 -3.18
N MET A 52 5.23 -4.12 -4.08
CA MET A 52 4.75 -5.48 -3.84
C MET A 52 5.46 -6.16 -2.67
N VAL A 53 6.79 -6.06 -2.58
CA VAL A 53 7.56 -6.67 -1.50
C VAL A 53 7.16 -6.09 -0.15
N LEU A 54 7.04 -4.76 -0.04
CA LEU A 54 6.64 -4.14 1.21
C LEU A 54 5.18 -4.37 1.57
N THR A 55 4.26 -4.35 0.61
CA THR A 55 2.86 -4.73 0.87
C THR A 55 2.77 -6.19 1.31
N LEU A 56 3.56 -7.10 0.74
CA LEU A 56 3.61 -8.51 1.16
C LEU A 56 4.16 -8.66 2.57
N ILE A 57 5.28 -7.99 2.90
CA ILE A 57 5.84 -7.97 4.26
C ILE A 57 4.82 -7.43 5.24
N ALA A 58 4.14 -6.32 4.91
CA ALA A 58 3.11 -5.75 5.76
C ALA A 58 1.97 -6.76 5.98
N VAL A 59 1.44 -7.39 4.92
CA VAL A 59 0.42 -8.45 5.05
C VAL A 59 0.87 -9.56 5.98
N ILE A 60 2.12 -10.03 5.89
CA ILE A 60 2.65 -11.07 6.77
C ILE A 60 2.72 -10.60 8.22
N VAL A 61 3.19 -9.36 8.47
CA VAL A 61 3.26 -8.79 9.82
C VAL A 61 1.87 -8.64 10.44
N PHE A 62 0.89 -8.17 9.66
CA PHE A 62 -0.52 -8.11 10.08
C PHE A 62 -1.10 -9.51 10.35
N ALA A 63 -0.83 -10.49 9.47
CA ALA A 63 -1.35 -11.84 9.59
C ALA A 63 -0.80 -12.60 10.82
N LEU A 64 0.40 -12.24 11.29
CA LEU A 64 1.04 -12.83 12.46
C LEU A 64 0.76 -12.06 13.77
N GLU A 65 -0.03 -10.98 13.72
CA GLU A 65 -0.32 -10.10 14.87
C GLU A 65 0.95 -9.63 15.61
N LEU A 66 2.09 -9.52 14.90
CA LEU A 66 3.39 -9.22 15.49
C LEU A 66 3.58 -7.73 15.84
N GLU A 67 2.57 -6.90 15.57
CA GLU A 67 2.59 -5.45 15.75
C GLU A 67 2.95 -5.06 17.20
N GLN A 68 2.40 -5.77 18.19
CA GLN A 68 2.67 -5.52 19.60
C GLN A 68 3.98 -6.14 20.12
N ALA A 69 4.58 -7.07 19.39
CA ALA A 69 5.81 -7.76 19.79
C ALA A 69 7.09 -7.11 19.20
N ILE A 70 7.01 -6.51 18.02
CA ILE A 70 8.17 -5.89 17.34
C ILE A 70 8.47 -4.48 17.88
N ILE A 71 7.45 -3.68 18.21
CA ILE A 71 7.63 -2.30 18.67
C ILE A 71 7.00 -2.14 20.06
N PRO A 72 7.73 -2.47 21.14
CA PRO A 72 7.27 -2.17 22.49
C PRO A 72 7.27 -0.64 22.67
N GLY A 73 6.07 -0.08 22.77
CA GLY A 73 5.78 1.34 22.60
C GLY A 73 6.51 2.27 23.56
N ARG A 74 7.58 2.92 23.08
CA ARG A 74 8.21 4.03 23.80
C ARG A 74 8.41 5.31 23.00
N CYS A 75 8.51 5.26 21.67
CA CYS A 75 8.74 6.47 20.86
C CYS A 75 8.02 6.52 19.49
N ILE A 76 7.70 5.38 18.86
CA ILE A 76 7.09 5.36 17.52
C ILE A 76 5.93 4.36 17.55
N SER A 77 4.71 4.83 17.25
CA SER A 77 3.57 3.94 17.08
C SER A 77 3.58 3.33 15.69
N TRP A 78 3.16 2.06 15.58
CA TRP A 78 3.06 1.33 14.30
C TRP A 78 2.32 2.11 13.19
N PRO A 79 1.22 2.84 13.47
CA PRO A 79 0.55 3.67 12.48
C PRO A 79 1.44 4.72 11.80
N ILE A 80 2.45 5.28 12.50
CA ILE A 80 3.40 6.23 11.89
C ILE A 80 4.29 5.52 10.87
N VAL A 81 4.81 4.33 11.20
CA VAL A 81 5.66 3.57 10.28
C VAL A 81 4.87 3.22 9.03
N GLU A 82 3.62 2.79 9.23
CA GLU A 82 2.67 2.47 8.17
C GLU A 82 2.40 3.67 7.26
N CYS A 83 2.13 4.82 7.86
CA CYS A 83 1.94 6.10 7.21
C CYS A 83 3.19 6.54 6.41
N ALA A 84 4.38 6.38 6.98
CA ALA A 84 5.62 6.79 6.35
C ALA A 84 5.92 5.97 5.08
N TYR A 85 5.83 4.64 5.13
CA TYR A 85 6.11 3.83 3.95
C TYR A 85 5.01 4.00 2.89
N THR A 86 3.73 4.06 3.26
CA THR A 86 2.63 4.27 2.30
C THR A 86 2.76 5.60 1.56
N LEU A 87 3.19 6.66 2.26
CA LEU A 87 3.49 7.96 1.65
C LEU A 87 4.63 7.89 0.64
N VAL A 88 5.75 7.24 1.02
CA VAL A 88 6.91 7.09 0.14
C VAL A 88 6.51 6.35 -1.14
N PHE A 89 5.77 5.25 -1.04
CA PHE A 89 5.30 4.51 -2.20
C PHE A 89 4.23 5.25 -3.00
N ALA A 90 3.37 6.07 -2.37
CA ALA A 90 2.46 6.94 -3.09
C ALA A 90 3.22 7.94 -3.99
N ILE A 91 4.28 8.58 -3.47
CA ILE A 91 5.10 9.51 -4.25
C ILE A 91 5.77 8.79 -5.43
N PHE A 92 6.35 7.60 -5.20
CA PHE A 92 6.96 6.82 -6.28
C PHE A 92 5.95 6.35 -7.33
N ASN A 93 4.74 5.95 -6.93
CA ASN A 93 3.67 5.60 -7.88
C ASN A 93 3.22 6.83 -8.68
N PHE A 94 3.15 8.02 -8.06
CA PHE A 94 2.82 9.27 -8.75
C PHE A 94 3.84 9.63 -9.84
N ILE A 95 5.14 9.51 -9.53
CA ILE A 95 6.22 9.71 -10.51
C ILE A 95 6.10 8.66 -11.64
N SER A 96 5.79 7.42 -11.29
CA SER A 96 5.64 6.32 -12.26
C SER A 96 4.47 6.54 -13.22
N VAL A 97 3.35 7.14 -12.79
CA VAL A 97 2.24 7.53 -13.68
C VAL A 97 2.73 8.49 -14.76
N TRP A 98 3.48 9.52 -14.39
CA TRP A 98 4.02 10.49 -15.35
C TRP A 98 5.04 9.88 -16.30
N LEU A 99 5.85 8.92 -15.83
CA LEU A 99 6.75 8.15 -16.70
C LEU A 99 5.97 7.28 -17.70
N CYS A 100 4.82 6.71 -17.32
CA CYS A 100 3.96 5.98 -18.26
C CYS A 100 3.34 6.91 -19.32
N VAL A 101 2.92 8.13 -18.93
CA VAL A 101 2.41 9.13 -19.88
C VAL A 101 3.50 9.54 -20.87
N ALA A 102 4.71 9.86 -20.38
CA ALA A 102 5.85 10.18 -21.25
C ALA A 102 6.22 9.00 -22.16
N GLY A 103 6.13 7.76 -21.65
CA GLY A 103 6.37 6.54 -22.43
C GLY A 103 5.35 6.32 -23.55
N ALA A 104 4.10 6.75 -23.36
CA ALA A 104 3.06 6.66 -24.39
C ALA A 104 3.26 7.62 -25.57
N GLU A 105 4.17 8.59 -25.45
CA GLU A 105 4.50 9.58 -26.50
C GLU A 105 5.69 9.14 -27.40
N PHE A 106 6.45 8.11 -27.02
CA PHE A 106 7.56 7.55 -27.82
C PHE A 106 7.04 6.71 -29.02
N PRO A 107 7.83 6.52 -30.10
CA PRO A 107 7.38 6.57 -31.49
C PRO A 107 6.03 5.90 -31.77
N ARG A 108 5.10 6.74 -32.22
CA ARG A 108 3.68 6.54 -32.53
C ARG A 108 3.35 5.45 -33.57
N SER A 109 4.32 4.61 -33.97
CA SER A 109 4.16 3.63 -35.04
C SER A 109 3.46 2.34 -34.60
N ASP A 110 3.45 2.03 -33.30
CA ASP A 110 2.83 0.80 -32.77
C ASP A 110 1.69 1.09 -31.79
N ILE A 111 0.44 0.99 -32.28
CA ILE A 111 -0.79 1.18 -31.50
C ILE A 111 -0.82 0.27 -30.25
N ASN A 112 -0.26 -0.93 -30.36
CA ASN A 112 -0.21 -1.92 -29.27
C ASN A 112 0.66 -1.45 -28.09
N ASN A 113 1.81 -0.82 -28.37
CA ASN A 113 2.72 -0.31 -27.35
C ASN A 113 2.10 0.87 -26.61
N GLN A 114 1.41 1.76 -27.32
CA GLN A 114 0.71 2.92 -26.72
C GLN A 114 -0.43 2.47 -25.77
N ALA A 115 -1.19 1.46 -26.16
CA ALA A 115 -2.27 0.91 -25.33
C ALA A 115 -1.73 0.26 -24.05
N ALA A 116 -0.60 -0.45 -24.14
CA ALA A 116 0.05 -1.09 -22.99
C ALA A 116 0.54 -0.07 -21.95
N PHE A 117 1.21 1.01 -22.38
CA PHE A 117 1.68 2.07 -21.48
C PHE A 117 0.54 2.87 -20.85
N THR A 118 -0.53 3.12 -21.61
CA THR A 118 -1.71 3.83 -21.10
C THR A 118 -2.46 3.00 -20.07
N ALA A 119 -2.66 1.69 -20.34
CA ALA A 119 -3.27 0.76 -19.39
C ALA A 119 -2.42 0.62 -18.12
N ALA A 120 -1.09 0.49 -18.26
CA ALA A 120 -0.17 0.48 -17.13
C ALA A 120 -0.30 1.76 -16.28
N GLY A 121 -0.33 2.93 -16.91
CA GLY A 121 -0.52 4.21 -16.23
C GLY A 121 -1.82 4.25 -15.42
N PHE A 122 -2.92 3.72 -15.96
CA PHE A 122 -4.20 3.62 -15.24
C PHE A 122 -4.12 2.73 -14.00
N PHE A 123 -3.50 1.55 -14.11
CA PHE A 123 -3.34 0.65 -12.95
C PHE A 123 -2.39 1.22 -11.89
N ILE A 124 -1.31 1.87 -12.29
CA ILE A 124 -0.39 2.56 -11.37
C ILE A 124 -1.08 3.74 -10.69
N PHE A 125 -1.95 4.46 -11.40
CA PHE A 125 -2.76 5.51 -10.82
C PHE A 125 -3.79 4.98 -9.81
N ALA A 126 -4.46 3.86 -10.11
CA ALA A 126 -5.32 3.18 -9.16
C ALA A 126 -4.53 2.73 -7.90
N ASN A 127 -3.30 2.26 -8.09
CA ASN A 127 -2.41 1.88 -7.00
C ASN A 127 -1.98 3.09 -6.15
N PHE A 128 -1.71 4.23 -6.79
CA PHE A 128 -1.47 5.51 -6.10
C PHE A 128 -2.65 5.91 -5.21
N LEU A 129 -3.88 5.82 -5.73
CA LEU A 129 -5.08 6.10 -4.94
C LEU A 129 -5.24 5.12 -3.78
N ALA A 130 -4.95 3.84 -3.98
CA ALA A 130 -5.01 2.84 -2.92
C ALA A 130 -3.98 3.12 -1.81
N TYR A 131 -2.73 3.46 -2.17
CA TYR A 131 -1.72 3.86 -1.18
C TYR A 131 -2.06 5.19 -0.50
N GLY A 132 -2.64 6.15 -1.22
CA GLY A 132 -3.09 7.42 -0.66
C GLY A 132 -4.26 7.25 0.32
N PHE A 133 -5.18 6.33 0.03
CA PHE A 133 -6.28 6.00 0.94
C PHE A 133 -5.78 5.29 2.20
N ASP A 134 -4.85 4.35 2.07
CA ASP A 134 -4.19 3.73 3.22
C ASP A 134 -3.48 4.76 4.09
N PHE A 135 -2.70 5.66 3.47
CA PHE A 135 -2.06 6.77 4.17
C PHE A 135 -3.08 7.59 4.96
N PHE A 136 -4.22 7.95 4.36
CA PHE A 136 -5.26 8.73 5.03
C PHE A 136 -5.87 7.98 6.22
N LEU A 137 -6.15 6.67 6.08
CA LEU A 137 -6.69 5.85 7.15
C LEU A 137 -5.71 5.75 8.34
N PHE A 138 -4.44 5.45 8.08
CA PHE A 138 -3.43 5.34 9.13
C PHE A 138 -3.08 6.69 9.76
N LEU A 139 -3.09 7.76 8.97
CA LEU A 139 -2.94 9.12 9.48
C LEU A 139 -4.11 9.48 10.41
N ARG A 140 -5.35 9.14 10.06
CA ARG A 140 -6.51 9.35 10.91
C ARG A 140 -6.39 8.58 12.23
N ILE A 141 -5.99 7.31 12.17
CA ILE A 141 -5.75 6.48 13.36
C ILE A 141 -4.71 7.13 14.27
N TRP A 142 -3.59 7.58 13.69
CA TRP A 142 -2.55 8.28 14.43
C TRP A 142 -3.04 9.59 15.06
N MET A 143 -3.83 10.39 14.33
CA MET A 143 -4.41 11.62 14.89
C MET A 143 -5.37 11.31 16.06
N LEU A 144 -6.17 10.24 15.97
CA LEU A 144 -7.06 9.82 17.06
C LEU A 144 -6.28 9.34 18.29
N GLU A 145 -5.17 8.63 18.09
CA GLU A 145 -4.24 8.23 19.14
C GLU A 145 -3.61 9.47 19.82
N ASN A 146 -3.13 10.44 19.02
CA ASN A 146 -2.47 11.64 19.52
C ASN A 146 -3.44 12.69 20.11
N SER A 147 -4.73 12.64 19.76
CA SER A 147 -5.78 13.54 20.28
C SER A 147 -6.29 13.13 21.67
N GLY A 148 -5.74 12.06 22.28
CA GLY A 148 -6.07 11.65 23.65
C GLY A 148 -7.43 10.96 23.82
N ALA A 149 -8.07 10.50 22.74
CA ALA A 149 -9.31 9.70 22.83
C ALA A 149 -9.05 8.25 23.30
N PHE A 150 -7.80 7.80 23.27
CA PHE A 150 -7.35 6.61 23.98
C PHE A 150 -6.34 7.03 25.07
N PRO A 151 -6.65 6.86 26.36
CA PRO A 151 -5.70 7.13 27.42
C PRO A 151 -4.62 6.04 27.43
N SER A 152 -3.54 6.25 26.68
CA SER A 152 -2.29 5.51 26.81
C SER A 152 -1.61 5.94 28.11
N GLY A 153 -2.01 5.31 29.24
CA GLY A 153 -1.48 5.70 30.55
C GLY A 153 -1.60 4.72 31.70
N HIS A 154 -2.24 3.55 31.59
CA HIS A 154 -2.31 2.58 32.69
C HIS A 154 -1.95 1.14 32.26
N PRO A 155 -0.81 0.57 32.73
CA PRO A 155 -0.40 -0.82 32.48
C PRO A 155 -1.26 -1.90 33.20
N GLY A 156 -2.54 -1.63 33.48
CA GLY A 156 -3.34 -2.51 34.35
C GLY A 156 -4.84 -2.57 34.07
N ALA A 157 -5.35 -1.91 33.03
CA ALA A 157 -6.79 -1.91 32.76
C ALA A 157 -7.13 -2.73 31.51
N MET A 158 -7.68 -3.91 31.77
CA MET A 158 -8.59 -4.68 30.89
C MET A 158 -7.94 -5.57 29.83
N ALA A 159 -7.50 -6.73 30.30
CA ALA A 159 -7.81 -7.98 29.63
C ALA A 159 -9.28 -7.99 29.17
N GLY A 160 -9.53 -8.29 27.89
CA GLY A 160 -10.83 -8.84 27.49
C GLY A 160 -11.55 -8.28 26.26
N HIS A 161 -11.04 -7.30 25.52
CA HIS A 161 -11.72 -6.89 24.29
C HIS A 161 -10.77 -6.57 23.13
N PRO A 162 -10.79 -7.32 22.02
CA PRO A 162 -10.13 -6.88 20.79
C PRO A 162 -10.81 -5.61 20.27
N PRO A 163 -10.05 -4.65 19.71
CA PRO A 163 -10.62 -3.44 19.12
C PRO A 163 -11.54 -3.83 17.95
N SER A 164 -12.85 -3.66 18.16
CA SER A 164 -13.88 -3.87 17.15
C SER A 164 -13.82 -2.74 16.13
N TYR A 165 -13.15 -2.98 15.01
CA TYR A 165 -13.15 -2.11 13.85
C TYR A 165 -14.49 -2.22 13.12
N GLY A 166 -15.47 -1.44 13.54
CA GLY A 166 -16.68 -1.16 12.77
C GLY A 166 -17.99 -1.47 13.47
N SER A 167 -18.75 -0.41 13.74
CA SER A 167 -20.20 -0.40 13.56
C SER A 167 -20.61 1.01 13.14
N PRO A 168 -21.57 1.16 12.22
CA PRO A 168 -22.07 2.45 11.72
C PRO A 168 -22.69 3.31 12.84
#